data_AF-A0AAW8BAI4-F1
#
_entry.id   AF-A0AAW8BAI4-F1
#
_cell.length_a   1.000
_cell.length_b   1.000
_cell.length_c   1.000
_cell.angle_alpha   90.00
_cell.angle_beta   90.00
_cell.angle_gamma   90.00
#
_symmetry.space_group_name_H-M   'P 1'
#
loop_
_entity.id
_entity.type
_entity.pdbx_description
1 polymer ?
#
loop_
_entity_poly.entity_id
_entity_poly.type
_entity_poly.pdbx_seq_one_letter_code
_entity_poly.pdbx_strand_id
1 'polypeptide(L)'
;MKRITLLLLLLISNLMFSQNLTEYRALLKTGGNSEKSAKMLIEKSSTDYKNSKEPIYEGFLAVGKFFMAKHAFNPLKKMSYFNEGKQLMEKSLKSDPRNLEVRLMRLITQESAPAILGYNKEIKDDRNFLAKEYKNTNDEDLKLYIKDYLKL
;
A
#
# COMPACT_ATOMS: atom_id res chain seq x y z
N MET A 1 -2.04 -2.30 -39.21
CA MET A 1 -2.37 -1.06 -38.45
C MET A 1 -3.09 -1.37 -37.13
N LYS A 2 -4.30 -1.96 -37.13
CA LYS A 2 -5.07 -2.27 -35.88
C LYS A 2 -4.29 -2.97 -34.75
N ARG A 3 -3.42 -3.94 -35.07
CA ARG A 3 -2.57 -4.65 -34.08
C ARG A 3 -1.50 -3.75 -33.45
N ILE A 4 -0.89 -2.86 -34.24
CA ILE A 4 0.09 -1.88 -33.74
C ILE A 4 -0.61 -0.83 -32.87
N THR A 5 -1.83 -0.42 -33.26
CA THR A 5 -2.64 0.52 -32.47
C THR A 5 -3.06 -0.08 -31.12
N LEU A 6 -3.41 -1.37 -31.08
CA LEU A 6 -3.74 -2.08 -29.84
C LEU A 6 -2.53 -2.21 -28.89
N LEU A 7 -1.34 -2.50 -29.44
CA LEU A 7 -0.09 -2.55 -28.67
C LEU A 7 0.30 -1.17 -28.12
N LEU A 8 0.12 -0.10 -28.91
CA LEU A 8 0.33 1.26 -28.44
C LEU A 8 -0.63 1.63 -27.29
N LEU A 9 -1.90 1.27 -27.41
CA LEU A 9 -2.91 1.53 -26.38
C LEU A 9 -2.57 0.80 -25.06
N LEU A 10 -2.11 -0.46 -25.16
CA LEU A 10 -1.69 -1.24 -23.99
C LEU A 10 -0.48 -0.60 -23.30
N LEU A 11 0.52 -0.13 -24.07
CA LEU A 11 1.69 0.54 -23.52
C LEU A 11 1.32 1.84 -22.79
N ILE A 12 0.41 2.65 -23.35
CA ILE A 12 -0.07 3.89 -22.72
C ILE A 12 -0.78 3.59 -21.40
N SER A 13 -1.61 2.54 -21.33
CA SER A 13 -2.33 2.18 -20.10
C SER A 13 -1.39 1.77 -18.94
N ASN A 14 -0.32 1.04 -19.24
CA ASN A 14 0.67 0.64 -18.23
C ASN A 14 1.48 1.83 -17.70
N LEU A 15 1.80 2.80 -18.56
CA LEU A 15 2.50 4.03 -18.16
C LEU A 15 1.67 4.88 -17.20
N MET A 16 0.36 5.01 -17.45
CA MET A 16 -0.55 5.75 -16.57
C MET A 16 -0.69 5.09 -15.20
N PHE A 17 -0.74 3.75 -15.15
CA PHE A 17 -0.79 3.02 -13.89
C PHE A 17 0.50 3.20 -13.06
N SER A 18 1.67 3.10 -13.71
CA SER A 18 2.97 3.30 -13.05
C SER A 18 3.13 4.73 -12.51
N GLN A 19 2.69 5.74 -13.25
CA GLN A 19 2.74 7.13 -12.80
C GLN A 19 1.83 7.35 -11.58
N ASN A 20 0.67 6.69 -11.54
CA ASN A 20 -0.25 6.77 -10.41
C ASN A 20 0.37 6.16 -9.13
N LEU A 21 0.99 4.98 -9.22
CA LEU A 21 1.66 4.35 -8.05
C LEU A 21 2.79 5.20 -7.47
N THR A 22 3.51 5.94 -8.31
CA THR A 22 4.57 6.86 -7.86
C THR A 22 4.02 7.94 -6.91
N GLU A 23 2.86 8.50 -7.25
CA GLU A 23 2.20 9.50 -6.42
C GLU A 23 1.75 8.92 -5.06
N TYR A 24 1.18 7.72 -5.06
CA TYR A 24 0.82 7.02 -3.83
C TYR A 24 2.02 6.77 -2.93
N ARG A 25 3.15 6.31 -3.48
CA ARG A 25 4.40 6.12 -2.72
C ARG A 25 4.95 7.43 -2.13
N ALA A 26 4.81 8.55 -2.83
CA ALA A 26 5.17 9.86 -2.29
C ALA A 26 4.30 10.25 -1.08
N LEU A 27 2.99 9.95 -1.15
CA LEU A 27 2.08 10.12 -0.01
C LEU A 27 2.39 9.16 1.13
N LEU A 28 2.80 7.92 0.87
CA LEU A 28 3.26 6.99 1.90
C LEU A 28 4.46 7.55 2.70
N LYS A 29 5.44 8.13 2.00
CA LYS A 29 6.66 8.70 2.62
C LYS A 29 6.35 9.87 3.56
N THR A 30 5.30 10.65 3.29
CA THR A 30 4.98 11.87 4.06
C THR A 30 3.79 11.70 5.00
N GLY A 31 2.89 10.76 4.74
CA GLY A 31 1.62 10.59 5.45
C GLY A 31 1.78 10.29 6.94
N GLY A 32 2.85 9.60 7.32
CA GLY A 32 3.16 9.34 8.73
C GLY A 32 3.46 10.60 9.55
N ASN A 33 3.85 11.71 8.92
CA ASN A 33 4.23 12.96 9.60
C ASN A 33 3.35 14.16 9.21
N SER A 34 2.46 13.99 8.22
CA SER A 34 1.57 15.03 7.72
C SER A 34 0.14 14.49 7.65
N GLU A 35 -0.75 15.00 8.51
CA GLU A 35 -2.17 14.65 8.48
C GLU A 35 -2.82 15.00 7.13
N LYS A 36 -2.38 16.10 6.50
CA LYS A 36 -2.81 16.49 5.16
C LYS A 36 -2.49 15.41 4.13
N SER A 37 -1.26 14.90 4.15
CA SER A 37 -0.83 13.82 3.24
C SER A 37 -1.59 12.52 3.51
N ALA A 38 -1.85 12.20 4.78
CA ALA A 38 -2.66 11.04 5.15
C ALA A 38 -4.11 11.14 4.63
N LYS A 39 -4.74 12.32 4.76
CA LYS A 39 -6.08 12.59 4.21
C LYS A 39 -6.11 12.50 2.68
N MET A 40 -5.11 13.06 2.01
CA MET A 40 -4.98 12.98 0.55
C MET A 40 -4.79 11.54 0.07
N LEU A 41 -4.00 10.74 0.79
CA LEU A 41 -3.85 9.31 0.52
C LEU A 41 -5.20 8.59 0.59
N ILE A 42 -5.98 8.83 1.64
CA ILE A 42 -7.34 8.26 1.81
C ILE A 42 -8.26 8.66 0.66
N GLU A 43 -8.32 9.95 0.33
CA GLU A 43 -9.25 10.48 -0.68
C GLU A 43 -8.96 9.90 -2.07
N LYS A 44 -7.71 9.94 -2.50
CA LYS A 44 -7.29 9.41 -3.80
C LYS A 44 -7.51 7.91 -3.89
N SER A 45 -7.02 7.16 -2.90
CA SER A 45 -7.15 5.70 -2.90
C SER A 45 -8.60 5.23 -2.84
N SER A 46 -9.46 5.93 -2.08
CA SER A 46 -10.89 5.64 -2.05
C SER A 46 -11.56 5.89 -3.41
N THR A 47 -11.17 6.95 -4.11
CA THR A 47 -11.70 7.28 -5.44
C THR A 47 -11.26 6.23 -6.47
N ASP A 48 -9.97 5.92 -6.50
CA ASP A 48 -9.41 4.95 -7.44
C ASP A 48 -9.92 3.53 -7.18
N TYR A 49 -10.09 3.14 -5.92
CA TYR A 49 -10.74 1.87 -5.57
C TYR A 49 -12.20 1.83 -6.02
N LYS A 50 -12.95 2.94 -5.89
CA LYS A 50 -14.34 3.00 -6.35
C LYS A 50 -14.44 2.76 -7.85
N ASN A 51 -13.50 3.31 -8.62
CA ASN A 51 -13.51 3.26 -10.08
C ASN A 51 -12.96 1.94 -10.65
N SER A 52 -11.89 1.40 -10.06
CA SER A 52 -11.17 0.24 -10.61
C SER A 52 -11.46 -1.07 -9.88
N LYS A 53 -11.82 -1.02 -8.59
CA LYS A 53 -11.88 -2.16 -7.67
C LYS A 53 -10.55 -2.90 -7.47
N GLU A 54 -9.44 -2.32 -7.90
CA GLU A 54 -8.10 -2.87 -7.73
C GLU A 54 -7.73 -2.95 -6.23
N PRO A 55 -7.39 -4.13 -5.70
CA PRO A 55 -7.10 -4.31 -4.27
C PRO A 55 -5.96 -3.43 -3.73
N ILE A 56 -4.99 -3.05 -4.57
CA ILE A 56 -3.86 -2.20 -4.16
C ILE A 56 -4.31 -0.83 -3.63
N TYR A 57 -5.35 -0.24 -4.21
CA TYR A 57 -5.91 1.03 -3.71
C TYR A 57 -6.59 0.85 -2.35
N GLU A 58 -7.22 -0.29 -2.09
CA GLU A 58 -7.71 -0.61 -0.75
C GLU A 58 -6.57 -0.74 0.26
N GLY A 59 -5.40 -1.24 -0.16
CA GLY A 59 -4.16 -1.26 0.62
C GLY A 59 -3.63 0.14 0.95
N PHE A 60 -3.59 1.04 -0.04
CA PHE A 60 -3.20 2.45 0.20
C PHE A 60 -4.17 3.16 1.15
N LEU A 61 -5.48 2.92 0.98
CA LEU A 61 -6.52 3.43 1.86
C LEU A 61 -6.30 2.97 3.31
N ALA A 62 -5.95 1.69 3.49
CA ALA A 62 -5.62 1.12 4.80
C ALA A 62 -4.45 1.85 5.46
N VAL A 63 -3.36 2.12 4.71
CA VAL A 63 -2.22 2.88 5.25
C VAL A 63 -2.59 4.30 5.63
N GLY A 64 -3.42 4.97 4.83
CA GLY A 64 -3.98 6.26 5.19
C GLY A 64 -4.73 6.23 6.54
N LYS A 65 -5.52 5.18 6.79
CA LYS A 65 -6.20 4.99 8.08
C LYS A 65 -5.22 4.76 9.23
N PHE A 66 -4.17 3.96 9.04
CA PHE A 66 -3.12 3.81 10.05
C PHE A 66 -2.42 5.13 10.37
N PHE A 67 -2.15 5.97 9.36
CA PHE A 67 -1.62 7.31 9.60
C PHE A 67 -2.59 8.21 10.37
N MET A 68 -3.89 8.16 10.07
CA MET A 68 -4.90 8.88 10.85
C MET A 68 -4.94 8.40 12.31
N ALA A 69 -4.68 7.12 12.59
CA ALA A 69 -4.52 6.63 13.96
C ALA A 69 -3.33 7.26 14.69
N LYS A 70 -2.22 7.55 13.97
CA LYS A 70 -1.07 8.27 14.53
C LYS A 70 -1.42 9.72 14.84
N HIS A 71 -2.10 10.41 13.92
CA HIS A 71 -2.45 11.84 14.03
C HIS A 71 -3.60 12.14 14.99
N ALA A 72 -4.54 11.22 15.20
CA ALA A 72 -5.69 11.46 16.06
C ALA A 72 -5.28 11.68 17.53
N PHE A 73 -5.83 12.70 18.19
CA PHE A 73 -5.58 12.96 19.62
C PHE A 73 -6.36 12.01 20.54
N ASN A 74 -7.64 11.77 20.21
CA ASN A 74 -8.55 10.96 21.02
C ASN A 74 -8.24 9.45 20.89
N PRO A 75 -7.99 8.72 22.00
CA PRO A 75 -7.69 7.29 21.98
C PRO A 75 -8.74 6.41 21.28
N LEU A 76 -10.03 6.70 21.44
CA LEU A 76 -11.11 5.97 20.77
C LEU A 76 -11.06 6.16 19.26
N LYS A 77 -10.75 7.39 18.80
CA LYS A 77 -10.56 7.66 17.37
C LYS A 77 -9.30 6.98 16.83
N LYS A 78 -8.20 7.00 17.59
CA LYS A 78 -6.97 6.25 17.22
C LYS A 78 -7.30 4.77 17.00
N MET A 79 -8.03 4.16 17.93
CA MET A 79 -8.42 2.76 17.86
C MET A 79 -9.36 2.47 16.69
N SER A 80 -10.36 3.34 16.44
CA SER A 80 -11.25 3.22 15.27
C SER A 80 -10.47 3.22 13.97
N TYR A 81 -9.60 4.22 13.77
CA TYR A 81 -8.78 4.32 12.56
C TYR A 81 -7.86 3.11 12.40
N PHE A 82 -7.25 2.63 13.49
CA PHE A 82 -6.40 1.46 13.45
C PHE A 82 -7.17 0.21 13.04
N ASN A 83 -8.35 -0.03 13.62
CA ASN A 83 -9.18 -1.19 13.30
C ASN A 83 -9.73 -1.14 11.86
N GLU A 84 -10.16 0.04 11.40
CA GLU A 84 -10.55 0.26 10.00
C GLU A 84 -9.39 -0.04 9.05
N GLY A 85 -8.19 0.49 9.34
CA GLY A 85 -6.99 0.23 8.55
C GLY A 85 -6.66 -1.26 8.51
N LYS A 86 -6.71 -1.95 9.65
CA LYS A 86 -6.48 -3.39 9.74
C LYS A 86 -7.46 -4.18 8.89
N GLN A 87 -8.75 -3.88 9.00
CA GLN A 87 -9.77 -4.57 8.20
C GLN A 87 -9.55 -4.38 6.70
N LEU A 88 -9.24 -3.16 6.25
CA LEU A 88 -8.98 -2.85 4.85
C LEU A 88 -7.71 -3.52 4.32
N MET A 89 -6.63 -3.52 5.12
CA MET A 89 -5.37 -4.18 4.74
C MET A 89 -5.57 -5.69 4.54
N GLU A 90 -6.21 -6.35 5.50
CA GLU A 90 -6.46 -7.79 5.41
C GLU A 90 -7.44 -8.13 4.27
N LYS A 91 -8.41 -7.26 3.99
CA LYS A 91 -9.31 -7.44 2.84
C LYS A 91 -8.58 -7.28 1.49
N SER A 92 -7.68 -6.31 1.39
CA SER A 92 -6.83 -6.10 0.21
C SER A 92 -5.98 -7.34 -0.06
N LEU A 93 -5.30 -7.87 0.96
CA LEU A 93 -4.49 -9.10 0.86
C LEU A 93 -5.31 -10.37 0.64
N LYS A 94 -6.54 -10.44 1.15
CA LYS A 94 -7.44 -11.54 0.80
C LYS A 94 -7.78 -11.55 -0.69
N SER A 95 -7.88 -10.36 -1.29
CA SER A 95 -8.28 -10.20 -2.70
C SER A 95 -7.09 -10.38 -3.65
N ASP A 96 -5.91 -9.90 -3.29
CA ASP A 96 -4.66 -10.15 -4.02
C ASP A 96 -3.53 -10.56 -3.06
N PRO A 97 -3.45 -11.85 -2.68
CA PRO A 97 -2.51 -12.32 -1.67
C PRO A 97 -1.05 -12.27 -2.09
N ARG A 98 -0.74 -12.07 -3.38
CA ARG A 98 0.64 -12.06 -3.90
C ARG A 98 1.14 -10.65 -4.22
N ASN A 99 0.33 -9.62 -3.97
CA ASN A 99 0.72 -8.25 -4.23
C ASN A 99 1.92 -7.83 -3.36
N LEU A 100 3.05 -7.55 -4.01
CA LEU A 100 4.28 -7.14 -3.34
C LEU A 100 4.13 -5.79 -2.61
N GLU A 101 3.47 -4.81 -3.22
CA GLU A 101 3.26 -3.49 -2.62
C GLU A 101 2.43 -3.61 -1.34
N VAL A 102 1.30 -4.34 -1.41
CA VAL A 102 0.40 -4.47 -0.26
C VAL A 102 1.06 -5.24 0.88
N ARG A 103 1.83 -6.29 0.58
CA ARG A 103 2.60 -7.00 1.62
C ARG A 103 3.70 -6.13 2.23
N LEU A 104 4.40 -5.32 1.43
CA LEU A 104 5.36 -4.36 1.94
C LEU A 104 4.67 -3.34 2.87
N MET A 105 3.52 -2.81 2.48
CA MET A 105 2.72 -1.90 3.31
C MET A 105 2.27 -2.54 4.62
N ARG A 106 1.80 -3.81 4.60
CA ARG A 106 1.44 -4.54 5.82
C ARG A 106 2.66 -4.75 6.71
N LEU A 107 3.79 -5.19 6.15
CA LEU A 107 5.03 -5.38 6.90
C LEU A 107 5.45 -4.11 7.63
N ILE A 108 5.58 -2.98 6.91
CA ILE A 108 5.97 -1.69 7.48
C ILE A 108 5.02 -1.27 8.60
N THR A 109 3.72 -1.45 8.38
CA THR A 109 2.70 -1.08 9.37
C THR A 109 2.82 -1.94 10.63
N GLN A 110 2.94 -3.26 10.48
CA GLN A 110 3.04 -4.19 11.61
C GLN A 110 4.30 -3.94 12.43
N GLU A 111 5.44 -3.64 11.80
CA GLU A 111 6.69 -3.30 12.49
C GLU A 111 6.63 -1.95 13.21
N SER A 112 5.80 -1.03 12.72
CA SER A 112 5.61 0.30 13.32
C SER A 112 4.53 0.33 14.41
N ALA A 113 3.65 -0.68 14.46
CA ALA A 113 2.51 -0.72 15.37
C ALA A 113 2.95 -1.14 16.80
N PRO A 114 2.37 -0.55 17.86
CA PRO A 114 2.61 -1.01 19.23
C PRO A 114 2.24 -2.49 19.42
N ALA A 115 3.15 -3.28 20.01
CA ALA A 115 2.97 -4.72 20.17
C ALA A 115 1.68 -5.12 20.92
N ILE A 116 1.21 -4.28 21.85
CA ILE A 116 -0.04 -4.48 22.59
C ILE A 116 -1.29 -4.55 21.69
N LEU A 117 -1.23 -4.00 20.47
CA LEU A 117 -2.32 -4.08 19.49
C LEU A 117 -2.40 -5.42 18.76
N GLY A 118 -1.39 -6.29 18.93
CA GLY A 118 -1.38 -7.65 18.38
C GLY A 118 -1.43 -7.74 16.84
N TYR A 119 -1.02 -6.68 16.15
CA TYR A 119 -0.94 -6.64 14.69
C TYR A 119 0.50 -6.83 14.21
N ASN A 120 1.04 -8.01 14.46
CA ASN A 120 2.44 -8.36 14.20
C ASN A 120 2.65 -9.82 13.80
N LYS A 121 1.57 -10.57 13.58
CA LYS A 121 1.61 -12.02 13.35
C LYS A 121 2.27 -12.39 12.03
N GLU A 122 2.14 -11.53 11.03
CA GLU A 122 2.53 -11.83 9.65
C GLU A 122 3.92 -11.28 9.28
N ILE A 123 4.63 -10.65 10.23
CA ILE A 123 5.92 -9.96 9.96
C ILE A 123 6.93 -10.93 9.32
N LYS A 124 7.07 -12.13 9.90
CA LYS A 124 8.01 -13.14 9.39
C LYS A 124 7.62 -13.60 7.99
N ASP A 125 6.35 -13.84 7.75
CA ASP A 125 5.85 -14.38 6.48
C ASP A 125 5.93 -13.34 5.37
N ASP A 126 5.58 -12.09 5.64
CA ASP A 126 5.73 -10.99 4.68
C ASP A 126 7.19 -10.73 4.35
N ARG A 127 8.10 -10.72 5.33
CA ARG A 127 9.55 -10.59 5.08
C ARG A 127 10.06 -11.70 4.16
N ASN A 128 9.73 -12.95 4.46
CA ASN A 128 10.16 -14.11 3.68
C ASN A 128 9.60 -14.08 2.25
N PHE A 129 8.31 -13.76 2.11
CA PHE A 129 7.66 -13.64 0.81
C PHE A 129 8.33 -12.55 -0.04
N LEU A 130 8.49 -11.35 0.52
CA LEU A 130 9.07 -10.21 -0.17
C LEU A 130 10.53 -10.51 -0.58
N ALA A 131 11.35 -11.06 0.33
CA ALA A 131 12.74 -11.40 0.02
C ALA A 131 12.87 -12.44 -1.10
N LYS A 132 11.91 -13.37 -1.21
CA LYS A 132 11.87 -14.38 -2.27
C LYS A 132 11.39 -13.81 -3.60
N GLU A 133 10.37 -12.95 -3.58
CA GLU A 133 9.59 -12.60 -4.77
C GLU A 133 9.91 -11.21 -5.33
N TYR A 134 10.64 -10.34 -4.62
CA TYR A 134 10.87 -8.94 -5.06
C TYR A 134 11.53 -8.82 -6.45
N LYS A 135 12.32 -9.80 -6.88
CA LYS A 135 12.94 -9.80 -8.22
C LYS A 135 11.93 -10.03 -9.35
N ASN A 136 10.74 -10.55 -9.03
CA ASN A 136 9.72 -10.94 -10.00
C ASN A 136 8.82 -9.78 -10.44
N THR A 137 8.95 -8.59 -9.83
CA THR A 137 8.24 -7.40 -10.30
C THR A 137 9.00 -6.69 -11.42
N ASN A 138 8.25 -6.14 -12.37
CA ASN A 138 8.76 -5.23 -13.40
C ASN A 138 8.80 -3.77 -12.91
N ASP A 139 8.27 -3.50 -11.72
CA ASP A 139 8.32 -2.18 -11.08
C ASP A 139 9.67 -2.01 -10.36
N GLU A 140 10.61 -1.33 -11.02
CA GLU A 140 11.97 -1.12 -10.49
C GLU A 140 11.97 -0.27 -9.21
N ASP A 141 11.07 0.69 -9.08
CA ASP A 141 10.95 1.52 -7.87
C ASP A 141 10.54 0.66 -6.68
N LEU A 142 9.55 -0.22 -6.86
CA LEU A 142 9.14 -1.16 -5.81
C LEU A 142 10.24 -2.16 -5.49
N LYS A 143 10.93 -2.68 -6.52
CA LYS A 143 12.03 -3.62 -6.34
C LYS A 143 13.14 -3.02 -5.49
N LEU A 144 13.55 -1.78 -5.79
CA LEU A 144 14.52 -1.03 -4.99
C LEU A 144 14.01 -0.77 -3.58
N TYR A 145 12.75 -0.35 -3.43
CA TYR A 145 12.18 -0.10 -2.11
C TYR A 145 12.18 -1.36 -1.23
N ILE A 146 11.75 -2.51 -1.76
CA ILE A 146 11.79 -3.78 -1.03
C ILE A 146 13.24 -4.15 -0.66
N LYS A 147 14.16 -4.03 -1.62
CA LYS A 147 15.57 -4.35 -1.40
C LYS A 147 16.17 -3.51 -0.27
N ASP A 148 15.98 -2.19 -0.32
CA ASP A 148 16.50 -1.25 0.67
C ASP A 148 15.86 -1.48 2.05
N TYR A 149 14.53 -1.69 2.09
CA TYR A 149 13.80 -1.90 3.33
C TYR A 149 14.18 -3.22 4.02
N LEU A 150 14.37 -4.29 3.24
CA LEU A 150 14.77 -5.60 3.76
C LEU A 150 16.27 -5.76 3.95
N LYS A 151 17.09 -4.82 3.48
CA LYS A 151 18.57 -4.85 3.49
C LYS A 151 19.14 -6.07 2.74
N LEU A 152 18.67 -6.27 1.50
CA LEU A 152 19.06 -7.38 0.61
C LEU A 152 20.11 -7.00 -0.44
#